data_AF-A0A947HB79-F1
#
_entry.id   AF-A0A947HB79-F1
#
_cell.length_a   1.000
_cell.length_b   1.000
_cell.length_c   1.000
_cell.angle_alpha   90.00
_cell.angle_beta   90.00
_cell.angle_gamma   90.00
#
_symmetry.space_group_name_H-M   'P 1'
#
loop_
_entity.id
_entity.type
_entity.pdbx_description
1 polymer ?
#
loop_
_entity_poly.entity_id
_entity_poly.type
_entity_poly.pdbx_seq_one_letter_code
_entity_poly.pdbx_strand_id
1 'polypeptide(L)'
;MSQGPSASLQRGIKTTGLSGLWAVGMWLLFALLMVLDSEKMLPWSPYLPRLNTIWAPTGALFLLVFPFLLLLLSLRPFPEKVKGPLRSFWLKSALMALVLALGIPLTEEAYLGNSRESSSKANAHTLQTMLETYAIAQGQYPDSIQTLKMAASQPMNPYWKELTNPYFRSSGIFQSSQPADAVLRVTDVSQVGAVVYQPLQNPQGKITGYRIFVYDHRGKRLQLPHNGQILPFELSNS
;
A
#
# COMPACT_ATOMS: atom_id res chain seq x y z
N MET A 1 -73.46 -53.48 0.66
CA MET A 1 -73.05 -52.08 0.95
C MET A 1 -71.85 -52.14 1.89
N SER A 2 -70.66 -51.85 1.37
CA SER A 2 -69.41 -51.83 2.15
C SER A 2 -68.76 -50.48 1.87
N GLN A 3 -68.72 -49.60 2.88
CA GLN A 3 -68.04 -48.32 2.83
C GLN A 3 -66.55 -48.56 3.15
N GLY A 4 -65.70 -48.36 2.15
CA GLY A 4 -64.23 -48.41 2.27
C GLY A 4 -63.65 -47.03 2.64
N PRO A 5 -62.45 -47.00 3.27
CA PRO A 5 -61.99 -45.90 4.11
C PRO A 5 -61.45 -44.70 3.32
N SER A 6 -61.77 -43.51 3.86
CA SER A 6 -61.36 -42.19 3.41
C SER A 6 -59.84 -42.00 3.47
N ALA A 7 -59.21 -41.84 2.30
CA ALA A 7 -57.80 -41.46 2.20
C ALA A 7 -57.61 -39.97 2.52
N SER A 8 -57.14 -39.66 3.73
CA SER A 8 -56.74 -38.31 4.14
C SER A 8 -55.42 -37.92 3.46
N LEU A 9 -55.51 -37.05 2.46
CA LEU A 9 -54.42 -36.51 1.67
C LEU A 9 -53.64 -35.47 2.48
N GLN A 10 -52.72 -35.89 3.36
CA GLN A 10 -51.76 -34.99 4.01
C GLN A 10 -50.72 -34.51 2.99
N ARG A 11 -51.00 -33.36 2.39
CA ARG A 11 -50.09 -32.65 1.49
C ARG A 11 -49.04 -31.90 2.34
N GLY A 12 -47.97 -32.60 2.71
CA GLY A 12 -46.82 -32.01 3.41
C GLY A 12 -46.10 -31.00 2.52
N ILE A 13 -46.31 -29.71 2.78
CA ILE A 13 -45.57 -28.62 2.13
C ILE A 13 -44.13 -28.66 2.66
N LYS A 14 -43.20 -29.11 1.81
CA LYS A 14 -41.76 -29.12 2.09
C LYS A 14 -41.25 -27.69 2.08
N THR A 15 -41.07 -27.08 3.26
CA THR A 15 -40.54 -25.72 3.47
C THR A 15 -39.01 -25.59 3.28
N THR A 16 -38.35 -26.56 2.65
CA THR A 16 -36.88 -26.62 2.51
C THR A 16 -36.27 -25.62 1.51
N GLY A 17 -37.05 -24.75 0.87
CA GLY A 17 -36.55 -23.79 -0.12
C GLY A 17 -36.15 -22.40 0.44
N LEU A 18 -36.68 -22.00 1.61
CA LEU A 18 -36.59 -20.61 2.07
C LEU A 18 -35.28 -20.29 2.82
N SER A 19 -34.67 -21.29 3.48
CA SER A 19 -33.45 -21.08 4.27
C SER A 19 -32.19 -20.86 3.42
N GLY A 20 -32.13 -21.47 2.22
CA GLY A 20 -31.01 -21.28 1.30
C GLY A 20 -30.94 -19.86 0.73
N LEU A 21 -32.11 -19.26 0.43
CA LEU A 21 -32.17 -17.90 -0.11
C LEU A 21 -31.72 -16.86 0.92
N TRP A 22 -32.05 -17.08 2.20
CA TRP A 22 -31.65 -16.19 3.29
C TRP A 22 -30.13 -16.23 3.54
N ALA A 23 -29.52 -17.42 3.48
CA ALA A 23 -28.08 -17.57 3.62
C ALA A 23 -27.30 -16.87 2.48
N VAL A 24 -27.80 -16.96 1.24
CA VAL A 24 -27.20 -16.24 0.10
C VAL A 24 -27.38 -14.72 0.24
N GLY A 25 -28.55 -14.27 0.71
CA GLY A 25 -28.82 -12.85 0.98
C GLY A 25 -27.88 -12.26 2.04
N MET A 26 -27.65 -12.98 3.14
CA MET A 26 -26.70 -12.55 4.17
C MET A 26 -25.25 -12.52 3.66
N TRP A 27 -24.90 -13.45 2.76
CA TRP A 27 -23.57 -13.47 2.12
C TRP A 27 -23.36 -12.28 1.19
N LEU A 28 -24.35 -11.93 0.38
CA LEU A 28 -24.30 -10.76 -0.50
C LEU A 28 -24.24 -9.46 0.31
N LEU A 29 -25.00 -9.36 1.40
CA LEU A 29 -24.96 -8.21 2.30
C LEU A 29 -23.58 -8.05 2.95
N PHE A 30 -22.97 -9.14 3.41
CA PHE A 30 -21.63 -9.12 4.00
C PHE A 30 -20.54 -8.76 2.98
N ALA A 31 -20.62 -9.32 1.76
CA ALA A 31 -19.71 -8.96 0.68
C ALA A 31 -19.85 -7.48 0.28
N LEU A 32 -21.09 -6.96 0.23
CA LEU A 32 -21.34 -5.55 -0.03
C LEU A 32 -20.73 -4.65 1.06
N LEU A 33 -20.88 -5.02 2.34
CA LEU A 33 -20.30 -4.28 3.46
C LEU A 33 -18.75 -4.28 3.41
N MET A 34 -18.13 -5.40 3.03
CA MET A 34 -16.68 -5.48 2.83
C MET A 34 -16.19 -4.61 1.66
N VAL A 35 -16.92 -4.58 0.54
CA VAL A 35 -16.58 -3.71 -0.60
C VAL A 35 -16.70 -2.23 -0.21
N LEU A 36 -17.78 -1.87 0.49
CA LEU A 36 -17.99 -0.50 0.97
C LEU A 36 -16.96 -0.04 2.02
N ASP A 37 -16.38 -0.97 2.79
CA ASP A 37 -15.29 -0.66 3.72
C ASP A 37 -13.93 -0.55 3.00
N SER A 38 -13.73 -1.32 1.93
CA SER A 38 -12.50 -1.29 1.13
C SER A 38 -12.37 -0.03 0.26
N GLU A 39 -13.49 0.52 -0.19
CA GLU A 39 -13.53 1.79 -0.89
C GLU A 39 -13.65 2.93 0.12
N LYS A 40 -12.60 3.75 0.16
CA LYS A 40 -12.39 4.94 0.99
C LYS A 40 -13.44 6.06 0.78
N MET A 41 -14.74 5.75 0.85
CA MET A 41 -15.85 6.67 0.60
C MET A 41 -16.43 7.34 1.87
N LEU A 42 -15.80 7.17 3.04
CA LEU A 42 -16.11 7.99 4.22
C LEU A 42 -14.97 8.98 4.53
N PRO A 43 -14.96 10.17 3.91
CA PRO A 43 -13.91 11.17 4.13
C PRO A 43 -13.89 11.85 5.52
N TRP A 44 -14.65 11.40 6.53
CA TRP A 44 -14.91 12.19 7.75
C TRP A 44 -14.84 11.42 9.08
N SER A 45 -13.79 10.65 9.35
CA SER A 45 -13.53 10.20 10.73
C SER A 45 -12.06 10.27 11.11
N PRO A 46 -11.63 11.29 11.89
CA PRO A 46 -10.30 11.34 12.49
C PRO A 46 -10.08 10.29 13.60
N TYR A 47 -11.05 9.41 13.89
CA TYR A 47 -11.01 8.48 15.01
C TYR A 47 -10.77 7.00 14.63
N LEU A 48 -10.57 6.68 13.35
CA LEU A 48 -10.36 5.29 12.90
C LEU A 48 -8.91 4.78 12.68
N PRO A 49 -7.80 5.41 13.14
CA PRO A 49 -6.47 4.82 12.93
C PRO A 49 -6.15 3.60 13.82
N ARG A 50 -7.09 3.12 14.65
CA ARG A 50 -6.84 1.99 15.59
C ARG A 50 -7.68 0.73 15.36
N LEU A 51 -8.64 0.72 14.44
CA LEU A 51 -9.44 -0.49 14.18
C LEU A 51 -8.74 -1.46 13.21
N ASN A 52 -7.84 -0.98 12.35
CA ASN A 52 -7.15 -1.83 11.37
C ASN A 52 -6.21 -2.86 12.04
N THR A 53 -5.65 -2.55 13.21
CA THR A 53 -4.77 -3.49 13.94
C THR A 53 -5.52 -4.56 14.72
N ILE A 54 -6.78 -4.33 15.10
CA ILE A 54 -7.59 -5.30 15.86
C ILE A 54 -8.35 -6.22 14.90
N TRP A 55 -8.81 -5.71 13.76
CA TRP A 55 -9.63 -6.49 12.81
C TRP A 55 -8.84 -7.27 11.76
N ALA A 56 -7.61 -6.84 11.42
CA ALA A 56 -6.74 -7.57 10.49
C ALA A 56 -6.51 -9.04 10.89
N PRO A 57 -6.17 -9.40 12.15
CA PRO A 57 -5.96 -10.80 12.50
C PRO A 57 -7.27 -11.61 12.48
N THR A 58 -8.39 -11.04 12.91
CA THR A 58 -9.70 -11.74 12.88
C THR A 58 -10.23 -11.93 11.47
N GLY A 59 -10.04 -10.96 10.57
CA GLY A 59 -10.42 -11.07 9.15
C GLY A 59 -9.58 -12.12 8.42
N ALA A 60 -8.26 -12.12 8.65
CA ALA A 60 -7.36 -13.13 8.08
C ALA A 60 -7.67 -14.54 8.60
N LEU A 61 -7.94 -14.69 9.90
CA LEU A 61 -8.32 -15.98 10.47
C LEU A 61 -9.66 -16.47 9.91
N PHE A 62 -10.64 -15.59 9.70
CA PHE A 62 -11.90 -15.93 9.06
C PHE A 62 -11.71 -16.38 7.60
N LEU A 63 -10.88 -15.67 6.83
CA LEU A 63 -10.55 -16.02 5.44
C LEU A 63 -9.80 -17.35 5.30
N LEU A 64 -9.05 -17.77 6.32
CA LEU A 64 -8.37 -19.09 6.34
C LEU A 64 -9.27 -20.21 6.85
N VAL A 65 -10.01 -19.98 7.93
CA VAL A 65 -10.83 -21.00 8.60
C VAL A 65 -12.09 -21.31 7.81
N PHE A 66 -12.70 -20.31 7.17
CA PHE A 66 -13.95 -20.48 6.44
C PHE A 66 -13.87 -21.44 5.23
N PRO A 67 -12.89 -21.32 4.29
CA PRO A 67 -12.75 -22.27 3.20
C PRO A 67 -12.39 -23.67 3.70
N PHE A 68 -11.63 -23.78 4.78
CA PHE A 68 -11.34 -25.06 5.42
C PHE A 68 -12.59 -25.70 6.02
N LEU A 69 -13.45 -24.92 6.68
CA LEU A 69 -14.75 -25.37 7.19
C LEU A 69 -15.67 -25.82 6.05
N LEU A 70 -15.73 -25.08 4.94
CA LEU A 70 -16.49 -25.47 3.74
C LEU A 70 -15.95 -26.76 3.12
N LEU A 71 -14.64 -26.94 3.08
CA LEU A 71 -14.00 -28.18 2.63
C LEU A 71 -14.39 -29.35 3.54
N LEU A 72 -14.29 -29.18 4.87
CA LEU A 72 -14.69 -30.20 5.85
C LEU A 72 -16.18 -30.56 5.77
N LEU A 73 -17.04 -29.56 5.56
CA LEU A 73 -18.48 -29.77 5.35
C LEU A 73 -18.74 -30.52 4.02
N SER A 74 -17.93 -30.29 3.00
CA SER A 74 -18.02 -31.00 1.70
C SER A 74 -17.54 -32.46 1.76
N LEU A 75 -16.71 -32.80 2.76
CA LEU A 75 -16.22 -34.16 3.00
C LEU A 75 -17.19 -35.02 3.82
N ARG A 76 -18.22 -34.43 4.46
CA ARG A 76 -19.22 -35.21 5.19
C ARG A 76 -20.03 -36.09 4.23
N PRO A 77 -20.33 -37.35 4.61
CA PRO A 77 -21.12 -38.24 3.79
C PRO A 77 -22.53 -37.68 3.63
N PHE A 78 -22.85 -37.21 2.42
CA PHE A 78 -24.21 -36.79 2.09
C PHE A 78 -25.13 -38.01 2.10
N PRO A 79 -26.36 -37.90 2.63
CA PRO A 79 -27.34 -38.97 2.55
C PRO A 79 -27.53 -39.38 1.10
N GLU A 80 -27.52 -40.69 0.82
CA GLU A 80 -27.41 -41.26 -0.54
C GLU A 80 -28.48 -40.80 -1.54
N LYS A 81 -29.57 -40.19 -1.04
CA LYS A 81 -30.66 -39.64 -1.85
C LYS A 81 -30.33 -38.30 -2.52
N VAL A 82 -29.16 -37.70 -2.23
CA VAL A 82 -28.68 -36.46 -2.84
C VAL A 82 -27.44 -36.73 -3.71
N LYS A 83 -27.48 -37.82 -4.49
CA LYS A 83 -26.46 -38.13 -5.51
C LYS A 83 -26.80 -37.38 -6.79
N GLY A 84 -26.30 -36.15 -6.93
CA GLY A 84 -26.61 -35.30 -8.09
C GLY A 84 -25.63 -34.14 -8.33
N PRO A 85 -25.95 -33.23 -9.28
CA PRO A 85 -25.08 -32.13 -9.74
C PRO A 85 -24.64 -31.16 -8.62
N LEU A 86 -25.36 -31.16 -7.49
CA LEU A 86 -25.08 -30.32 -6.34
C LEU A 86 -23.71 -30.62 -5.71
N ARG A 87 -23.27 -31.88 -5.63
CA ARG A 87 -21.98 -32.24 -5.02
C ARG A 87 -20.80 -31.71 -5.84
N SER A 88 -20.92 -31.75 -7.16
CA SER A 88 -19.91 -31.21 -8.08
C SER A 88 -19.79 -29.69 -7.95
N PHE A 89 -20.94 -29.01 -7.78
CA PHE A 89 -20.97 -27.56 -7.56
C PHE A 89 -20.21 -27.16 -6.29
N TRP A 90 -20.52 -27.78 -5.14
CA TRP A 90 -19.87 -27.47 -3.86
C TRP A 90 -18.35 -27.72 -3.89
N LEU A 91 -17.91 -28.82 -4.51
CA LEU A 91 -16.48 -29.12 -4.63
C LEU A 91 -15.75 -28.10 -5.50
N LYS A 92 -16.33 -27.68 -6.62
CA LYS A 92 -15.73 -26.65 -7.50
C LYS A 92 -15.66 -25.30 -6.80
N SER A 93 -16.71 -24.90 -6.08
CA SER A 93 -16.72 -23.67 -5.30
C SER A 93 -15.67 -23.69 -4.18
N ALA A 94 -15.52 -24.80 -3.45
CA ALA A 94 -14.50 -24.94 -2.42
C ALA A 94 -13.08 -24.87 -3.00
N LEU A 95 -12.84 -25.52 -4.14
CA LEU A 95 -11.55 -25.47 -4.84
C LEU A 95 -11.22 -24.04 -5.31
N MET A 96 -12.19 -23.34 -5.89
CA MET A 96 -11.99 -21.96 -6.36
C MET A 96 -11.71 -20.99 -5.21
N ALA A 97 -12.41 -21.14 -4.07
CA ALA A 97 -12.12 -20.37 -2.86
C ALA A 97 -10.73 -20.66 -2.31
N LEU A 98 -10.27 -21.92 -2.35
CA LEU A 98 -8.93 -22.30 -1.93
C LEU A 98 -7.85 -21.70 -2.86
N VAL A 99 -8.07 -21.74 -4.18
CA VAL A 99 -7.14 -21.12 -5.16
C VAL A 99 -7.07 -19.61 -4.96
N LEU A 100 -8.18 -18.93 -4.68
CA LEU A 100 -8.18 -17.50 -4.35
C LEU A 100 -7.46 -17.22 -3.02
N ALA A 101 -7.70 -18.03 -1.99
CA ALA A 101 -7.06 -17.87 -0.68
C ALA A 101 -5.54 -18.11 -0.73
N LEU A 102 -5.08 -19.08 -1.53
CA LEU A 102 -3.65 -19.37 -1.73
C LEU A 102 -3.00 -18.48 -2.78
N GLY A 103 -3.79 -17.94 -3.72
CA GLY A 103 -3.37 -17.13 -4.85
C GLY A 103 -3.42 -15.62 -4.60
N ILE A 104 -3.75 -15.17 -3.39
CA ILE A 104 -3.39 -13.83 -2.91
C ILE A 104 -1.99 -14.00 -2.29
N PRO A 105 -0.91 -13.88 -3.06
CA PRO A 105 0.41 -13.93 -2.49
C PRO A 105 0.54 -12.75 -1.51
N LEU A 106 1.39 -12.95 -0.50
CA LEU A 106 1.83 -12.00 0.53
C LEU A 106 2.58 -10.77 -0.06
N THR A 107 2.16 -10.28 -1.23
CA THR A 107 2.85 -9.26 -2.03
C THR A 107 2.52 -7.84 -1.62
N GLU A 108 1.72 -7.61 -0.58
CA GLU A 108 1.50 -6.24 -0.09
C GLU A 108 2.82 -5.55 0.23
N GLU A 109 3.79 -6.25 0.82
CA GLU A 109 5.12 -5.68 1.10
C GLU A 109 5.89 -5.35 -0.19
N ALA A 110 5.86 -6.25 -1.18
CA ALA A 110 6.54 -6.06 -2.46
C ALA A 110 5.91 -4.94 -3.29
N TYR A 111 4.58 -4.82 -3.27
CA TYR A 111 3.85 -3.84 -4.07
C TYR A 111 3.90 -2.44 -3.43
N LEU A 112 3.70 -2.35 -2.10
CA LEU A 112 3.75 -1.09 -1.38
C LEU A 112 5.18 -0.52 -1.33
N GLY A 113 6.20 -1.38 -1.17
CA GLY A 113 7.60 -0.98 -1.17
C GLY A 113 8.00 -0.24 -2.47
N ASN A 114 7.69 -0.83 -3.62
CA ASN A 114 8.04 -0.28 -4.94
C ASN A 114 7.35 1.06 -5.22
N SER A 115 6.07 1.22 -4.82
CA SER A 115 5.33 2.46 -5.06
C SER A 115 5.89 3.65 -4.26
N ARG A 116 6.28 3.41 -3.00
CA ARG A 116 6.85 4.45 -2.13
C ARG A 116 8.25 4.84 -2.57
N GLU A 117 9.07 3.88 -3.00
CA GLU A 117 10.39 4.17 -3.56
C GLU A 117 10.31 4.99 -4.85
N SER A 118 9.35 4.67 -5.73
CA SER A 118 9.07 5.48 -6.93
C SER A 118 8.70 6.91 -6.57
N SER A 119 7.88 7.09 -5.52
CA SER A 119 7.50 8.41 -5.02
C SER A 119 8.71 9.20 -4.46
N SER A 120 9.59 8.54 -3.70
CA SER A 120 10.82 9.18 -3.21
C SER A 120 11.76 9.62 -4.34
N LYS A 121 11.87 8.82 -5.42
CA LYS A 121 12.63 9.18 -6.62
C LYS A 121 12.00 10.37 -7.36
N ALA A 122 10.68 10.41 -7.46
CA ALA A 122 9.96 11.53 -8.05
C ALA A 122 10.16 12.83 -7.24
N ASN A 123 10.16 12.76 -5.91
CA ASN A 123 10.48 13.91 -5.04
C ASN A 123 11.90 14.40 -5.28
N ALA A 124 12.87 13.50 -5.42
CA ALA A 124 14.25 13.88 -5.68
C ALA A 124 14.45 14.55 -7.04
N HIS A 125 13.80 14.04 -8.09
CA HIS A 125 13.78 14.67 -9.40
C HIS A 125 13.10 16.05 -9.34
N THR A 126 12.01 16.18 -8.60
CA THR A 126 11.33 17.47 -8.40
C THR A 126 12.26 18.48 -7.72
N LEU A 127 13.00 18.06 -6.69
CA LEU A 127 14.01 18.91 -6.04
C LEU A 127 15.13 19.31 -7.00
N GLN A 128 15.64 18.37 -7.80
CA GLN A 128 16.63 18.65 -8.84
C GLN A 128 16.15 19.76 -9.78
N THR A 129 14.93 19.65 -10.32
CA THR A 129 14.35 20.68 -11.19
C THR A 129 14.24 22.04 -10.49
N MET A 130 13.85 22.08 -9.21
CA MET A 130 13.80 23.34 -8.44
C MET A 130 15.19 23.97 -8.28
N LEU A 131 16.22 23.16 -8.00
CA LEU A 131 17.60 23.62 -7.85
C LEU A 131 18.19 24.14 -9.17
N GLU A 132 17.93 23.44 -10.28
CA GLU A 132 18.38 23.85 -11.61
C GLU A 132 17.70 25.15 -12.04
N THR A 133 16.39 25.27 -11.79
CA THR A 133 15.64 26.51 -12.07
C THR A 133 16.20 27.69 -11.27
N TYR A 134 16.48 27.48 -9.99
CA TYR A 134 17.12 28.50 -9.15
C TYR A 134 18.50 28.89 -9.68
N ALA A 135 19.34 27.92 -10.04
CA ALA A 135 20.69 28.17 -10.53
C ALA A 135 20.70 28.94 -11.86
N ILE A 136 19.75 28.66 -12.75
CA ILE A 136 19.55 29.44 -13.99
C ILE A 136 19.16 30.89 -13.65
N ALA A 137 18.27 31.09 -12.68
CA ALA A 137 17.79 32.42 -12.31
C ALA A 137 18.82 33.26 -11.55
N GLN A 138 19.62 32.65 -10.67
CA GLN A 138 20.54 33.34 -9.75
C GLN A 138 22.02 33.22 -10.15
N GLY A 139 22.33 32.40 -11.16
CA GLY A 139 23.71 32.11 -11.58
C GLY A 139 24.53 31.26 -10.59
N GLN A 140 23.91 30.76 -9.51
CA GLN A 140 24.53 29.90 -8.51
C GLN A 140 23.48 29.01 -7.82
N TYR A 141 23.91 27.86 -7.30
CA TYR A 141 23.05 27.01 -6.47
C TYR A 141 22.84 27.63 -5.07
N PRO A 142 21.70 27.34 -4.41
CA PRO A 142 21.41 27.89 -3.09
C PRO A 142 22.32 27.25 -2.03
N ASP A 143 22.60 27.97 -0.95
CA ASP A 143 23.32 27.46 0.22
C ASP A 143 22.47 26.54 1.11
N SER A 144 21.15 26.74 1.06
CA SER A 144 20.18 26.02 1.87
C SER A 144 18.86 25.81 1.14
N ILE A 145 18.10 24.80 1.59
CA ILE A 145 16.72 24.60 1.11
C ILE A 145 15.83 25.78 1.52
N GLN A 146 16.10 26.43 2.65
CA GLN A 146 15.37 27.61 3.08
C GLN A 146 15.54 28.77 2.08
N THR A 147 16.77 29.02 1.60
CA THR A 147 17.06 30.00 0.54
C THR A 147 16.32 29.65 -0.74
N LEU A 148 16.36 28.38 -1.16
CA LEU A 148 15.59 27.89 -2.31
C LEU A 148 14.10 28.16 -2.14
N LYS A 149 13.52 27.83 -0.98
CA LYS A 149 12.09 28.02 -0.68
C LYS A 149 11.69 29.49 -0.74
N MET A 150 12.47 30.38 -0.14
CA MET A 150 12.20 31.82 -0.15
C MET A 150 12.17 32.38 -1.58
N ALA A 151 13.13 31.97 -2.42
CA ALA A 151 13.18 32.41 -3.82
C ALA A 151 12.08 31.77 -4.69
N ALA A 152 11.85 30.46 -4.52
CA ALA A 152 10.89 29.70 -5.30
C ALA A 152 9.43 29.98 -4.96
N SER A 153 9.16 30.62 -3.81
CA SER A 153 7.82 31.02 -3.37
C SER A 153 7.46 32.46 -3.74
N GLN A 154 8.32 33.17 -4.47
CA GLN A 154 8.04 34.54 -4.87
C GLN A 154 6.86 34.61 -5.86
N PRO A 155 5.96 35.62 -5.75
CA PRO A 155 4.78 35.73 -6.62
C PRO A 155 5.10 35.83 -8.11
N MET A 156 6.27 36.38 -8.46
CA MET A 156 6.65 36.60 -9.87
C MET A 156 7.01 35.32 -10.61
N ASN A 157 7.44 34.26 -9.91
CA ASN A 157 7.75 32.97 -10.52
C ASN A 157 7.65 31.85 -9.46
N PRO A 158 6.44 31.42 -9.09
CA PRO A 158 6.27 30.38 -8.09
C PRO A 158 6.58 29.01 -8.71
N TYR A 159 7.73 28.44 -8.34
CA TYR A 159 8.14 27.09 -8.72
C TYR A 159 8.38 26.18 -7.51
N TRP A 160 8.12 26.66 -6.29
CA TRP A 160 8.17 25.83 -5.10
C TRP A 160 7.14 24.70 -5.17
N LYS A 161 7.60 23.48 -4.92
CA LYS A 161 6.77 22.27 -4.79
C LYS A 161 7.02 21.68 -3.42
N GLU A 162 5.96 21.55 -2.62
CA GLU A 162 6.06 20.90 -1.32
C GLU A 162 6.30 19.40 -1.51
N LEU A 163 7.40 18.88 -0.97
CA LEU A 163 7.73 17.46 -1.04
C LEU A 163 7.14 16.73 0.17
N THR A 164 6.47 15.61 -0.08
CA THR A 164 5.85 14.78 0.96
C THR A 164 6.60 13.47 1.10
N ASN A 165 6.97 13.09 2.33
CA ASN A 165 7.58 11.81 2.59
C ASN A 165 6.55 10.67 2.39
N PRO A 166 6.77 9.71 1.48
CA PRO A 166 5.78 8.69 1.16
C PRO A 166 5.58 7.62 2.25
N TYR A 167 6.45 7.57 3.26
CA TYR A 167 6.39 6.60 4.36
C TYR A 167 5.69 7.16 5.59
N PHE A 168 5.97 8.42 5.95
CA PHE A 168 5.42 9.04 7.16
C PHE A 168 4.31 10.06 6.89
N ARG A 169 4.03 10.38 5.61
CA ARG A 169 3.11 11.47 5.19
C ARG A 169 3.42 12.83 5.85
N SER A 170 4.61 12.98 6.42
CA SER A 170 5.12 14.28 6.85
C SER A 170 5.52 15.08 5.62
N SER A 171 5.10 16.34 5.58
CA SER A 171 5.60 17.32 4.62
C SER A 171 6.95 17.85 5.10
N GLY A 172 7.88 18.03 4.17
CA GLY A 172 9.16 18.68 4.45
C GLY A 172 10.35 17.98 3.80
N ILE A 173 11.30 18.80 3.36
CA ILE A 173 12.61 18.36 2.87
C ILE A 173 13.55 18.31 4.07
N PHE A 174 14.21 17.18 4.30
CA PHE A 174 15.21 17.08 5.35
C PHE A 174 16.52 17.67 4.83
N GLN A 175 16.94 18.79 5.40
CA GLN A 175 18.18 19.45 5.02
C GLN A 175 19.34 18.95 5.91
N SER A 176 20.46 18.58 5.28
CA SER A 176 21.74 18.50 6.00
C SER A 176 22.46 19.85 5.84
N SER A 177 22.68 20.56 6.94
CA SER A 177 23.26 21.90 6.95
C SER A 177 24.80 21.93 7.01
N GLN A 178 25.49 20.79 7.09
CA GLN A 178 26.95 20.77 7.27
C GLN A 178 27.71 20.03 6.15
N PRO A 179 28.60 20.74 5.41
CA PRO A 179 29.38 20.17 4.30
C PRO A 179 30.53 19.24 4.70
N ALA A 180 31.01 19.25 5.94
CA ALA A 180 32.35 18.74 6.26
C ALA A 180 32.41 17.27 6.73
N ASP A 181 31.51 16.79 7.60
CA ASP A 181 31.63 15.43 8.19
C ASP A 181 30.33 14.61 8.21
N ALA A 182 29.24 15.16 7.68
CA ALA A 182 27.94 14.50 7.73
C ALA A 182 27.78 13.50 6.59
N VAL A 183 28.53 12.39 6.63
CA VAL A 183 27.82 11.13 6.45
C VAL A 183 26.80 11.15 7.57
N LEU A 184 25.59 11.67 7.28
CA LEU A 184 24.45 11.51 8.17
C LEU A 184 24.38 10.01 8.42
N ARG A 185 24.95 9.58 9.55
CA ARG A 185 24.80 8.22 10.01
C ARG A 185 23.30 8.10 10.16
N VAL A 186 22.71 7.33 9.24
CA VAL A 186 21.29 7.00 9.23
C VAL A 186 21.03 6.07 10.40
N THR A 187 21.27 6.56 11.61
CA THR A 187 20.92 5.85 12.84
C THR A 187 19.50 6.18 13.24
N ASP A 188 18.92 7.22 12.65
CA ASP A 188 17.56 7.65 12.96
C ASP A 188 16.58 7.23 11.85
N VAL A 189 15.58 6.45 12.25
CA VAL A 189 14.52 5.89 11.39
C VAL A 189 13.70 7.01 10.71
N SER A 190 13.83 8.24 11.21
CA SER A 190 13.25 9.47 10.68
C SER A 190 13.64 9.78 9.23
N GLN A 191 14.73 9.19 8.72
CA GLN A 191 15.23 9.47 7.37
C GLN A 191 14.65 8.57 6.27
N VAL A 192 13.84 7.56 6.60
CA VAL A 192 13.22 6.67 5.61
C VAL A 192 12.36 7.48 4.62
N GLY A 193 12.65 7.38 3.32
CA GLY A 193 11.99 8.15 2.26
C GLY A 193 12.35 9.64 2.19
N ALA A 194 13.30 10.10 3.00
CA ALA A 194 13.77 11.48 2.94
C ALA A 194 14.57 11.74 1.65
N VAL A 195 14.39 12.96 1.13
CA VAL A 195 15.25 13.54 0.10
C VAL A 195 16.15 14.56 0.77
N VAL A 196 17.46 14.36 0.69
CA VAL A 196 18.46 15.20 1.33
C VAL A 196 19.26 15.96 0.28
N TYR A 197 19.37 17.26 0.48
CA TYR A 197 20.18 18.18 -0.32
C TYR A 197 21.52 18.45 0.36
N GLN A 198 22.61 18.37 -0.41
CA GLN A 198 23.95 18.77 0.03
C GLN A 198 24.60 19.69 -1.01
N PRO A 199 24.87 20.97 -0.68
CA PRO A 199 25.63 21.85 -1.57
C PRO A 199 27.11 21.42 -1.62
N LEU A 200 27.72 21.49 -2.81
CA LEU A 200 29.15 21.25 -3.01
C LEU A 200 29.87 22.59 -3.08
N GLN A 201 30.81 22.79 -2.17
CA GLN A 201 31.63 24.00 -2.10
C GLN A 201 33.04 23.72 -2.63
N ASN A 202 33.63 24.69 -3.33
CA ASN A 202 35.05 24.66 -3.67
C ASN A 202 35.90 25.07 -2.44
N PRO A 203 37.25 24.97 -2.51
CA PRO A 203 38.13 25.38 -1.41
C PRO A 203 37.97 26.85 -0.97
N GLN A 204 37.41 27.70 -1.84
CA GLN A 204 37.10 29.10 -1.58
C GLN A 204 35.73 29.31 -0.92
N GLY A 205 35.01 28.23 -0.59
CA GLY A 205 33.66 28.28 0.01
C GLY A 205 32.53 28.61 -0.97
N LYS A 206 32.81 28.79 -2.26
CA LYS A 206 31.79 29.06 -3.28
C LYS A 206 31.10 27.76 -3.68
N ILE A 207 29.77 27.79 -3.73
CA ILE A 207 28.95 26.65 -4.14
C ILE A 207 29.07 26.47 -5.66
N THR A 208 29.62 25.34 -6.08
CA THR A 208 29.84 24.99 -7.50
C THR A 208 28.88 23.91 -8.00
N GLY A 209 28.22 23.18 -7.09
CA GLY A 209 27.31 22.10 -7.46
C GLY A 209 26.49 21.62 -6.27
N TYR A 210 25.86 20.47 -6.43
CA TYR A 210 25.06 19.85 -5.37
C TYR A 210 25.04 18.32 -5.50
N ARG A 211 24.61 17.66 -4.43
CA ARG A 211 24.23 16.24 -4.39
C ARG A 211 22.84 16.10 -3.80
N ILE A 212 22.07 15.15 -4.33
CA ILE A 212 20.78 14.74 -3.77
C ILE A 212 20.90 13.28 -3.35
N PHE A 213 20.51 12.99 -2.12
CA PHE A 213 20.40 11.63 -1.61
C PHE A 213 18.95 11.28 -1.37
N VAL A 214 18.62 10.02 -1.63
CA VAL A 214 17.31 9.45 -1.32
C VAL A 214 17.53 8.25 -0.44
N TYR A 215 16.71 8.07 0.59
CA TYR A 215 16.78 6.90 1.46
C TYR A 215 15.57 6.01 1.21
N ASP A 216 15.80 4.71 1.06
CA ASP A 216 14.74 3.72 0.86
C ASP A 216 13.97 3.40 2.16
N HIS A 217 13.04 2.45 2.07
CA HIS A 217 12.25 1.97 3.20
C HIS A 217 13.06 1.36 4.34
N ARG A 218 14.33 1.02 4.09
CA ARG A 218 15.28 0.44 5.07
C ARG A 218 16.27 1.48 5.58
N GLY A 219 16.13 2.75 5.18
CA GLY A 219 17.12 3.79 5.48
C GLY A 219 18.42 3.62 4.71
N LYS A 220 18.46 2.75 3.68
CA LYS A 220 19.64 2.62 2.83
C LYS A 220 19.61 3.73 1.78
N ARG A 221 20.75 4.38 1.60
CA ARG A 221 20.94 5.41 0.58
C ARG A 221 20.80 4.79 -0.82
N LEU A 222 19.81 5.25 -1.56
CA LEU A 222 19.66 4.99 -2.99
C LEU A 222 20.61 5.90 -3.75
N GLN A 223 21.44 5.31 -4.61
CA GLN A 223 22.22 6.07 -5.57
C GLN A 223 21.28 6.49 -6.70
N LEU A 224 21.09 7.80 -6.87
CA LEU A 224 20.46 8.32 -8.07
C LEU A 224 21.52 8.35 -9.18
N PRO A 225 21.21 7.86 -10.38
CA PRO A 225 22.11 8.00 -11.52
C PRO A 225 22.29 9.49 -11.80
N HIS A 226 23.50 9.99 -11.61
CA HIS A 226 23.86 11.36 -11.94
C HIS A 226 24.04 11.42 -13.47
N ASN A 227 23.06 11.96 -14.19
CA ASN A 227 23.15 12.25 -15.63
C ASN A 227 23.68 11.11 -16.53
N GLY A 228 23.15 9.89 -16.39
CA GLY A 228 23.31 8.87 -17.43
C GLY A 228 24.72 8.35 -17.70
N GLN A 229 25.72 8.67 -16.85
CA GLN A 229 27.04 8.02 -16.91
C GLN A 229 27.36 7.30 -15.61
N ILE A 230 27.67 6.01 -15.75
CA ILE A 230 28.19 5.14 -14.69
C ILE A 230 29.61 5.60 -14.40
N LEU A 231 29.82 6.38 -13.34
CA LEU A 231 31.11 6.38 -12.69
C LEU A 231 31.07 5.26 -11.63
N PRO A 232 31.88 4.19 -11.79
CA PRO A 232 32.03 3.21 -10.73
C PRO A 232 32.54 3.91 -9.47
N PHE A 233 32.02 3.46 -8.34
CA PHE A 233 32.45 3.84 -7.02
C PHE A 233 33.96 3.59 -6.86
N GLU A 234 34.78 4.62 -7.05
CA GLU A 234 36.10 4.64 -6.44
C GLU A 234 35.89 4.87 -4.94
N LEU A 235 36.09 3.79 -4.18
CA LEU A 235 36.47 3.88 -2.79
C LEU A 235 37.72 4.77 -2.72
N SER A 236 37.52 6.06 -2.45
CA SER A 236 38.53 6.86 -1.80
C SER A 236 38.79 6.16 -0.46
N ASN A 237 39.82 5.32 -0.41
CA ASN A 237 40.39 4.82 0.83
C ASN A 237 40.87 6.05 1.62
N SER A 238 40.02 6.52 2.53
CA SER A 238 40.36 7.45 3.61
C SER A 238 40.11 6.75 4.93
#